data_AF-A0A9E2PYK1-F1
#
_entry.id   AF-A0A9E2PYK1-F1
#
_cell.length_a   1.000
_cell.length_b   1.000
_cell.length_c   1.000
_cell.angle_alpha   90.00
_cell.angle_beta   90.00
_cell.angle_gamma   90.00
#
_symmetry.space_group_name_H-M   'P 1'
#
loop_
_entity.id
_entity.type
_entity.pdbx_description
1 polymer ?
#
loop_
_entity_poly.entity_id
_entity_poly.type
_entity_poly.pdbx_seq_one_letter_code
_entity_poly.pdbx_strand_id
1 'polypeptide(L)'
;MRFVKVIISTVIILLGVVFIIENLEVLKHPVSLKLDLYVVTFQGPDVYLWVLVLFCFFLGVFTTSLYGIYELYQQRQTIRKLRHNLEILAKELKQASDNAQASSVALEPQIDHSSE
;
A
#
# COMPACT_ATOMS: atom_id res chain seq x y z
N MET A 1 14.11 0.91 -6.25
CA MET A 1 13.72 0.71 -4.82
C MET A 1 13.19 -0.69 -4.49
N ARG A 2 12.59 -1.45 -5.43
CA ARG A 2 12.06 -2.80 -5.17
C ARG A 2 13.14 -3.79 -4.70
N PHE A 3 14.32 -3.77 -5.30
CA PHE A 3 15.47 -4.60 -4.90
C PHE A 3 16.02 -4.25 -3.51
N VAL A 4 16.15 -2.97 -3.18
CA VAL A 4 16.62 -2.52 -1.85
C VAL A 4 15.65 -2.97 -0.75
N LYS A 5 14.33 -2.91 -1.00
CA LYS A 5 13.32 -3.45 -0.09
C LYS A 5 13.46 -4.96 0.11
N VAL A 6 13.77 -5.71 -0.95
CA VAL A 6 14.00 -7.17 -0.86
C VAL A 6 15.25 -7.48 -0.05
N ILE A 7 16.37 -6.79 -0.31
CA ILE A 7 17.64 -6.98 0.41
C ILE A 7 17.45 -6.71 1.91
N ILE A 8 16.81 -5.59 2.26
CA ILE A 8 16.53 -5.24 3.66
C ILE A 8 15.62 -6.28 4.31
N SER A 9 14.58 -6.73 3.61
CA SER A 9 13.70 -7.78 4.11
C SER A 9 14.46 -9.09 4.37
N THR A 10 15.35 -9.50 3.47
CA THR A 10 16.17 -10.71 3.63
C THR A 10 17.11 -10.59 4.83
N VAL A 11 17.76 -9.44 5.01
CA VAL A 11 18.65 -9.20 6.15
C VAL A 11 17.87 -9.26 7.47
N ILE A 12 16.69 -8.65 7.55
CA ILE A 12 15.83 -8.69 8.74
C ILE A 12 15.40 -10.12 9.07
N ILE A 13 15.00 -10.91 8.06
CA ILE A 13 14.61 -12.31 8.25
C ILE A 13 15.80 -13.11 8.79
N LEU A 14 16.98 -12.93 8.20
CA LEU A 14 18.19 -13.64 8.61
C LEU A 14 18.57 -13.31 10.05
N LEU A 15 18.52 -12.03 10.42
CA LEU A 15 18.77 -11.55 11.78
C LEU A 15 17.76 -12.13 12.77
N GLY A 16 16.48 -12.20 12.38
CA GLY A 16 15.43 -12.85 13.17
C GLY A 16 15.69 -14.33 13.41
N VAL A 17 16.14 -15.07 12.39
CA VAL A 17 16.47 -16.50 12.53
C VAL A 17 17.65 -16.70 13.47
N VAL A 18 18.73 -15.92 13.30
CA VAL A 18 19.89 -15.98 14.20
C VAL A 18 19.49 -15.67 15.63
N PHE A 19 18.69 -14.63 15.85
CA PHE A 19 18.18 -14.26 17.16
C PHE A 19 17.38 -15.39 17.83
N ILE A 20 16.53 -16.09 17.08
CA ILE A 20 15.75 -17.23 17.60
C ILE A 20 16.66 -18.40 17.99
N ILE A 21 17.67 -18.71 17.19
CA ILE A 21 18.59 -19.83 17.46
C ILE A 21 19.44 -19.53 18.69
N GLU A 22 20.00 -18.32 18.80
CA GLU A 22 20.80 -17.93 19.97
C GLU A 22 19.99 -17.86 21.25
N ASN A 23 18.73 -17.39 21.18
CA ASN A 23 17.87 -17.28 22.36
C ASN A 23 17.00 -18.51 22.61
N LEU A 24 17.24 -19.63 21.90
CA LEU A 24 16.36 -20.82 21.94
C LEU A 24 16.27 -21.42 23.35
N GLU A 25 17.36 -21.40 24.11
CA GLU A 25 17.37 -21.87 25.50
C GLU A 25 16.47 -20.99 26.38
N VAL A 26 16.52 -19.67 26.19
CA VAL A 26 15.67 -18.72 26.91
C VAL A 26 14.21 -18.88 26.51
N LEU A 27 13.94 -19.13 25.22
CA LEU A 27 12.61 -19.33 24.64
C LEU A 27 11.89 -20.60 25.14
N LYS A 28 12.64 -21.59 25.65
CA LYS A 28 12.11 -22.82 26.23
C LYS A 28 11.73 -22.70 27.71
N HIS A 29 12.04 -21.58 28.36
CA HIS A 29 11.59 -21.39 29.73
C HIS A 29 10.05 -21.25 29.76
N PRO A 30 9.36 -22.05 30.61
CA PRO A 30 7.94 -21.88 30.82
C PRO A 30 7.72 -20.55 31.57
N VAL A 31 6.83 -19.72 31.05
CA VAL A 31 6.41 -18.49 31.70
C VAL A 31 4.94 -18.60 32.06
N SER A 32 4.63 -18.38 33.33
CA SER A 32 3.25 -18.25 33.79
C SER A 32 2.74 -16.86 33.46
N LEU A 33 1.86 -16.74 32.47
CA LEU A 33 1.20 -15.47 32.14
C LEU A 33 0.17 -15.16 33.23
N LYS A 34 0.48 -14.17 34.06
CA LYS A 34 -0.45 -13.62 35.05
C LYS A 34 -1.00 -12.31 34.51
N LEU A 35 -2.28 -12.28 34.19
CA LEU A 35 -2.98 -11.04 33.90
C LEU A 35 -3.60 -10.56 35.21
N ASP A 36 -2.94 -9.62 35.87
CA ASP A 36 -3.46 -8.99 37.08
C ASP A 36 -4.20 -7.71 36.68
N LEU A 37 -5.53 -7.79 36.62
CA LEU A 37 -6.37 -6.67 36.24
C LEU A 37 -7.03 -6.03 37.46
N TYR A 38 -6.30 -5.87 38.59
CA TYR A 38 -6.67 -5.16 39.84
C TYR A 38 -7.94 -5.63 40.58
N VAL A 39 -8.89 -6.26 39.89
CA VAL A 39 -10.20 -6.76 40.33
C VAL A 39 -10.29 -8.27 40.05
N VAL A 40 -9.55 -8.77 39.04
CA VAL A 40 -9.49 -10.21 38.72
C VAL A 40 -8.07 -10.57 38.31
N THR A 41 -7.50 -11.57 38.98
CA THR A 41 -6.24 -12.22 38.61
C THR A 41 -6.52 -13.46 37.78
N PHE A 42 -6.19 -13.42 36.49
CA PHE A 42 -6.20 -14.61 35.64
C PHE A 42 -4.79 -15.22 35.61
N GLN A 43 -4.65 -16.41 36.20
CA GLN A 43 -3.49 -17.27 36.00
C GLN A 43 -3.74 -18.17 34.80
N GLY A 44 -3.10 -17.87 33.68
CA GLY A 44 -3.06 -18.77 32.54
C GLY A 44 -2.17 -19.98 32.84
N PRO A 45 -2.37 -21.11 32.14
CA PRO A 45 -1.45 -22.24 32.18
C PRO A 45 -0.04 -21.82 31.75
N ASP A 46 0.97 -22.58 32.15
CA ASP A 46 2.36 -22.31 31.74
C ASP A 46 2.50 -22.43 30.23
N VAL A 47 2.86 -21.32 29.60
CA VAL A 47 3.06 -21.24 28.15
C VAL A 47 4.54 -21.01 27.90
N TYR A 48 5.11 -21.75 26.94
CA TYR A 48 6.49 -21.54 26.53
C TYR A 48 6.64 -20.19 25.81
N LEU A 49 7.71 -19.45 26.10
CA LEU A 49 7.99 -18.14 25.49
C LEU A 49 7.98 -18.18 23.95
N TRP A 50 8.44 -19.28 23.36
CA TRP A 50 8.36 -19.47 21.90
C TRP A 50 6.94 -19.34 21.34
N VAL A 51 5.92 -19.84 22.04
CA VAL A 51 4.51 -19.75 21.59
C VAL A 51 4.05 -18.29 21.55
N LEU A 52 4.46 -17.49 22.55
CA LEU A 52 4.15 -16.07 22.63
C LEU A 52 4.84 -15.29 21.49
N VAL A 53 6.11 -15.57 21.25
CA VAL A 53 6.88 -14.96 20.14
C VAL A 53 6.26 -15.33 18.79
N LEU A 54 5.84 -16.59 18.60
CA LEU A 54 5.16 -17.03 17.39
C LEU A 54 3.82 -16.30 17.20
N PHE A 55 3.06 -16.11 18.28
CA PHE A 55 1.80 -15.36 18.24
C PHE A 55 2.02 -13.88 17.88
N CYS A 56 3.02 -13.22 18.49
CA CYS A 56 3.40 -11.86 18.13
C CYS A 56 3.85 -11.74 16.67
N PHE A 57 4.64 -12.70 16.18
CA PHE A 57 5.04 -12.75 14.77
C PHE A 57 3.83 -12.89 13.86
N PHE A 58 2.91 -13.80 14.20
CA PHE A 58 1.67 -14.00 13.44
C PHE A 58 0.82 -12.73 13.40
N LEU A 59 0.66 -12.04 14.53
CA LEU A 59 -0.02 -10.73 14.57
C LEU A 59 0.68 -9.69 13.70
N GLY A 60 2.00 -9.64 13.73
CA GLY A 60 2.78 -8.72 12.90
C GLY A 60 2.59 -8.97 11.40
N VAL A 61 2.64 -10.24 10.99
CA VAL A 61 2.38 -10.64 9.59
C VAL A 61 0.92 -10.36 9.22
N PHE A 62 -0.02 -10.67 10.10
CA PHE A 62 -1.45 -10.44 9.88
C PHE A 62 -1.77 -8.96 9.69
N THR A 63 -1.26 -8.09 10.57
CA THR A 63 -1.42 -6.64 10.48
C THR A 63 -0.75 -6.06 9.24
N THR A 64 0.46 -6.51 8.91
CA THR A 64 1.15 -6.10 7.67
C THR A 64 0.38 -6.54 6.42
N SER A 65 -0.17 -7.76 6.43
CA SER A 65 -1.01 -8.29 5.34
C SER A 65 -2.28 -7.47 5.17
N LEU A 66 -2.98 -7.16 6.26
CA LEU A 66 -4.15 -6.28 6.24
C LEU A 66 -3.82 -4.90 5.69
N TYR A 67 -2.71 -4.30 6.12
CA TYR A 67 -2.25 -3.01 5.62
C TYR A 67 -1.93 -3.06 4.12
N GLY A 68 -1.23 -4.10 3.67
CA GLY A 68 -0.91 -4.29 2.25
C GLY A 68 -2.15 -4.47 1.37
N ILE A 69 -3.17 -5.19 1.86
CA ILE A 69 -4.45 -5.34 1.17
C ILE A 69 -5.17 -3.98 1.06
N TYR A 70 -5.18 -3.21 2.15
CA TYR A 70 -5.78 -1.87 2.16
C TYR A 70 -5.08 -0.92 1.17
N GLU A 71 -3.74 -0.94 1.15
CA GLU A 71 -2.94 -0.13 0.21
C GLU A 71 -3.20 -0.54 -1.24
N LEU A 72 -3.33 -1.84 -1.53
CA LEU A 72 -3.70 -2.32 -2.87
C LEU A 72 -5.06 -1.79 -3.33
N TYR A 73 -6.02 -1.71 -2.42
CA TYR A 73 -7.36 -1.23 -2.72
C TYR A 73 -7.36 0.28 -3.03
N GLN A 74 -6.70 1.07 -2.18
CA GLN A 74 -6.47 2.50 -2.40
C GLN A 74 -5.78 2.77 -3.76
N GLN A 75 -4.71 2.04 -4.06
CA GLN A 75 -3.98 2.19 -5.34
C GLN A 75 -4.87 1.91 -6.55
N ARG A 76 -5.72 0.87 -6.51
CA ARG A 76 -6.67 0.57 -7.59
C ARG A 76 -7.69 1.69 -7.81
N GLN A 77 -8.17 2.32 -6.74
CA GLN A 77 -9.08 3.45 -6.85
C GLN A 77 -8.38 4.68 -7.46
N THR A 78 -7.16 4.98 -7.01
CA THR A 78 -6.35 6.08 -7.55
C THR A 78 -6.07 5.90 -9.04
N ILE A 79 -5.75 4.69 -9.49
CA ILE A 79 -5.52 4.39 -10.91
C ILE A 79 -6.78 4.66 -11.75
N ARG A 80 -7.96 4.28 -11.26
CA ARG A 80 -9.23 4.53 -11.96
C ARG A 80 -9.52 6.02 -12.07
N LYS A 81 -9.33 6.77 -10.99
CA LYS A 81 -9.48 8.24 -10.98
C LYS A 81 -8.50 8.90 -11.95
N LEU A 82 -7.22 8.52 -11.92
CA LEU A 82 -6.21 9.08 -12.83
C LEU A 82 -6.54 8.81 -14.31
N ARG A 83 -6.98 7.59 -14.66
CA ARG A 83 -7.40 7.28 -16.05
C ARG A 83 -8.59 8.14 -16.49
N HIS A 84 -9.58 8.31 -15.63
CA HIS A 84 -10.76 9.12 -15.96
C HIS A 84 -10.39 10.60 -16.17
N ASN A 85 -9.53 11.15 -15.30
CA ASN A 85 -9.02 12.52 -15.47
C ASN A 85 -8.21 12.68 -16.77
N LEU A 86 -7.36 11.71 -17.12
CA LEU A 86 -6.62 11.71 -18.38
C LEU A 86 -7.55 11.70 -19.60
N GLU A 87 -8.64 10.93 -19.55
CA GLU A 87 -9.61 10.85 -20.64
C GLU A 87 -10.39 12.15 -20.82
N ILE A 88 -10.80 12.79 -19.72
CA ILE A 88 -11.43 14.11 -19.73
C ILE A 88 -10.46 15.14 -20.31
N LEU A 89 -9.22 15.18 -19.82
CA LEU A 89 -8.22 16.15 -20.26
C LEU A 89 -7.86 15.96 -21.74
N ALA A 90 -7.78 14.72 -22.21
CA ALA A 90 -7.58 14.42 -23.63
C ALA A 90 -8.76 14.89 -24.49
N LYS A 91 -9.99 14.76 -23.99
CA LYS A 91 -11.19 15.24 -24.67
C LYS A 91 -11.24 16.77 -24.72
N GLU A 92 -10.88 17.44 -23.63
CA GLU A 92 -10.80 18.91 -23.56
C GLU A 92 -9.71 19.47 -24.48
N LEU A 93 -8.52 18.86 -24.51
CA LEU A 93 -7.46 19.24 -25.46
C LEU A 93 -7.90 19.11 -26.91
N LYS A 94 -8.58 18.00 -27.24
CA LYS A 94 -9.13 17.79 -28.59
C LYS A 94 -10.23 18.81 -28.91
N GLN A 95 -11.09 19.13 -27.96
CA GLN A 95 -12.14 20.13 -28.15
C GLN A 95 -11.56 21.55 -28.29
N ALA A 96 -10.51 21.88 -27.53
CA ALA A 96 -9.80 23.14 -27.64
C ALA A 96 -9.01 23.25 -28.95
N SER A 97 -8.40 22.17 -29.43
CA SER A 97 -7.76 22.15 -30.76
C SER A 97 -8.78 22.29 -31.88
N ASP A 98 -9.91 21.58 -31.78
CA ASP A 98 -10.99 21.63 -32.77
C ASP A 98 -11.65 23.03 -32.78
N ASN A 99 -11.82 23.68 -31.61
CA ASN A 99 -12.32 25.07 -31.52
C ASN A 99 -11.30 26.11 -32.01
N ALA A 100 -10.01 25.88 -31.79
CA ALA A 100 -8.95 26.74 -32.31
C ALA A 100 -8.91 26.67 -33.85
N GLN A 101 -9.09 25.48 -34.42
CA GLN A 101 -9.24 25.30 -35.87
C GLN A 101 -10.53 25.93 -36.39
N ALA A 102 -11.67 25.76 -35.72
CA ALA A 102 -12.93 26.41 -36.11
C ALA A 102 -12.84 27.95 -36.05
N SER A 103 -12.12 28.51 -35.07
CA SER A 103 -11.86 29.96 -34.98
C SER A 103 -10.91 30.46 -36.07
N SER A 104 -9.97 29.63 -36.54
CA SER A 104 -9.12 29.97 -37.69
C SER A 104 -9.87 29.88 -39.03
N VAL A 105 -10.82 28.97 -39.17
CA VAL A 105 -11.69 28.84 -40.36
C VAL A 105 -12.76 29.93 -40.41
N ALA A 106 -13.26 30.38 -39.25
CA ALA A 106 -14.21 31.49 -39.16
C ALA A 106 -13.58 32.87 -39.43
N LEU A 107 -12.24 32.97 -39.43
CA LEU A 107 -11.51 34.21 -39.72
C LEU A 107 -11.11 34.35 -41.21
N GLU A 108 -11.52 33.43 -42.08
CA GLU A 108 -11.39 33.57 -43.53
C GLU A 108 -12.71 34.14 -44.09
N PRO A 109 -12.91 35.47 -44.11
CA PRO A 109 -14.08 36.03 -44.76
C PRO A 109 -13.97 35.70 -46.24
N GLN A 110 -15.09 35.24 -46.80
CA GLN A 110 -15.35 35.27 -48.24
C GLN A 110 -14.85 36.60 -48.81
N ILE A 111 -13.74 36.57 -49.54
CA ILE A 111 -13.49 37.58 -50.56
C ILE A 111 -14.39 37.16 -51.71
N ASP A 112 -15.60 37.71 -51.68
CA ASP A 112 -16.57 37.75 -52.75
C ASP A 112 -15.90 38.31 -54.01
N HIS A 113 -15.54 37.43 -54.94
CA HIS A 113 -15.20 37.83 -56.30
C HIS A 113 -16.49 37.82 -57.12
N SER A 114 -17.33 38.82 -56.86
CA SER A 114 -18.39 39.25 -57.76
C SER A 114 -18.06 40.67 -58.21
N SER A 115 -17.58 40.82 -59.45
CA SER A 115 -17.81 41.98 -60.34
C SER A 115 -16.99 41.81 -61.63
N GLU A 116 -17.74 41.80 -62.75
CA GLU A 116 -17.42 42.21 -64.14
C GLU A 116 -16.30 41.56 -64.95
#